data_AF-A0A956IDR5-F1
#
_entry.id   AF-A0A956IDR5-F1
#
_cell.length_a   1.000
_cell.length_b   1.000
_cell.length_c   1.000
_cell.angle_alpha   90.00
_cell.angle_beta   90.00
_cell.angle_gamma   90.00
#
_symmetry.space_group_name_H-M   'P 1'
#
loop_
_entity.id
_entity.type
_entity.pdbx_description
1 polymer ?
#
loop_
_entity_poly.entity_id
_entity_poly.type
_entity_poly.pdbx_seq_one_letter_code
_entity_poly.pdbx_strand_id
1 'polypeptide(L)'
;MTDLTMRQFIATMSYELSADTPPDARKLLLAELVGRRWKDRVKERRMPRNTVWIKRGAEDHETTSDLHLRCSEELRDAAAAVARSGRVIRVLRAYVQVAGGGSYGLAPEGFFEGSPKPPDEPG
;
A
#
# COMPACT_ATOMS: atom_id res chain seq x y z
N MET A 1 34.09 -4.62 -11.90
CA MET A 1 32.68 -4.16 -11.99
C MET A 1 31.89 -5.04 -11.04
N THR A 2 31.70 -4.60 -9.80
CA THR A 2 30.98 -5.38 -8.79
C THR A 2 29.50 -5.27 -9.12
N ASP A 3 28.89 -6.39 -9.47
CA ASP A 3 27.45 -6.53 -9.58
C ASP A 3 26.88 -6.45 -8.16
N LEU A 4 26.64 -5.22 -7.68
CA LEU A 4 25.95 -4.96 -6.42
C LEU A 4 24.55 -5.54 -6.57
N THR A 5 24.35 -6.71 -5.98
CA THR A 5 23.10 -7.45 -6.12
C THR A 5 22.03 -6.71 -5.32
N MET A 6 21.34 -5.74 -5.94
CA MET A 6 20.28 -4.97 -5.28
C MET A 6 19.28 -5.95 -4.66
N ARG A 7 19.12 -5.89 -3.34
CA ARG A 7 18.15 -6.72 -2.63
C ARG A 7 16.76 -6.27 -3.04
N GLN A 8 15.92 -7.22 -3.42
CA GLN A 8 14.53 -6.96 -3.73
C GLN A 8 13.68 -7.15 -2.49
N PHE A 9 12.89 -6.14 -2.17
CA PHE A 9 11.94 -6.15 -1.08
C PHE A 9 10.53 -5.96 -1.62
N ILE A 10 9.61 -6.51 -0.84
CA ILE A 10 8.20 -6.25 -1.00
C ILE A 10 7.75 -5.39 0.17
N ALA A 11 6.98 -4.34 -0.13
CA ALA A 11 6.26 -3.61 0.90
C ALA A 11 4.76 -3.64 0.64
N THR A 12 3.99 -4.00 1.67
CA THR A 12 2.54 -3.84 1.72
C THR A 12 2.25 -2.62 2.56
N MET A 13 1.51 -1.66 2.00
CA MET A 13 1.10 -0.47 2.72
C MET A 13 -0.42 -0.41 2.76
N SER A 14 -0.97 -0.40 3.96
CA SER A 14 -2.38 -0.12 4.22
C SER A 14 -2.49 1.23 4.89
N TYR A 15 -3.42 2.07 4.45
CA TYR A 15 -3.57 3.42 4.98
C TYR A 15 -5.02 3.77 5.28
N GLU A 16 -5.19 4.68 6.23
CA GLU A 16 -6.49 5.22 6.60
C GLU A 16 -6.61 6.67 6.16
N LEU A 17 -7.77 6.99 5.58
CA LEU A 17 -8.12 8.34 5.17
C LEU A 17 -9.27 8.86 6.02
N SER A 18 -9.30 10.16 6.27
CA SER A 18 -10.43 10.81 6.96
C SER A 18 -11.77 10.40 6.34
N ALA A 19 -12.80 10.28 7.18
CA ALA A 19 -14.17 9.98 6.75
C ALA A 19 -14.66 10.98 5.69
N ASP A 20 -14.28 12.24 5.83
CA ASP A 20 -14.66 13.33 4.93
C ASP A 20 -13.95 13.28 3.57
N THR A 21 -13.02 12.34 3.35
CA THR A 21 -12.31 12.21 2.07
C THR A 21 -13.26 11.72 0.98
N PRO A 22 -13.56 12.54 -0.04
CA PRO A 22 -14.51 12.19 -1.09
C PRO A 22 -14.06 10.98 -1.93
N PRO A 23 -14.99 10.22 -2.53
CA PRO A 23 -14.63 9.04 -3.32
C PRO A 23 -13.69 9.30 -4.50
N ASP A 24 -13.78 10.46 -5.16
CA ASP A 24 -12.89 10.83 -6.26
C ASP A 24 -11.46 11.09 -5.77
N ALA A 25 -11.29 11.79 -4.64
CA ALA A 25 -9.99 12.01 -4.00
C ALA A 25 -9.29 10.67 -3.65
N ARG A 26 -10.06 9.67 -3.19
CA ARG A 26 -9.53 8.32 -2.93
C ARG A 26 -9.03 7.64 -4.19
N LYS A 27 -9.75 7.78 -5.30
CA LYS A 27 -9.35 7.23 -6.60
C LYS A 27 -8.09 7.92 -7.13
N LEU A 28 -8.01 9.24 -7.00
CA LEU A 28 -6.83 10.01 -7.39
C LEU A 28 -5.62 9.62 -6.56
N LEU A 29 -5.77 9.42 -5.24
CA LEU A 29 -4.67 8.95 -4.39
C LEU A 29 -4.15 7.59 -4.87
N LEU A 30 -5.05 6.66 -5.17
CA LEU A 30 -4.66 5.35 -5.67
C LEU A 30 -3.91 5.47 -7.00
N ALA A 31 -4.36 6.33 -7.91
CA ALA A 31 -3.68 6.58 -9.18
C ALA A 31 -2.27 7.17 -8.98
N GLU A 32 -2.13 8.16 -8.10
CA GLU A 32 -0.82 8.75 -7.72
C GLU A 32 0.13 7.71 -7.15
N LEU A 33 -0.35 6.83 -6.27
CA LEU A 33 0.44 5.73 -5.72
C LEU A 33 0.86 4.74 -6.81
N VAL A 34 -0.05 4.31 -7.68
CA VAL A 34 0.27 3.38 -8.77
C VAL A 34 1.32 3.98 -9.72
N GLY A 35 1.24 5.28 -10.01
CA GLY A 35 2.26 6.01 -10.77
C GLY A 35 3.66 5.97 -10.13
N ARG A 36 3.74 5.76 -8.82
CA ARG A 36 4.98 5.60 -8.04
C ARG A 36 5.47 4.15 -7.96
N ARG A 37 5.06 3.30 -8.91
CA ARG A 37 5.41 1.86 -9.01
C ARG A 37 4.77 0.98 -7.94
N TRP A 38 3.73 1.48 -7.29
CA TRP A 38 2.87 0.65 -6.47
C TRP A 38 1.86 -0.09 -7.37
N LYS A 39 1.27 -1.16 -6.83
CA LYS A 39 0.26 -1.98 -7.45
C LYS A 39 -0.91 -2.11 -6.50
N ASP A 40 -2.10 -1.86 -7.02
CA ASP A 40 -3.37 -2.15 -6.34
C ASP A 40 -3.78 -3.63 -6.51
N ARG A 41 -2.92 -4.44 -7.17
CA ARG A 41 -3.15 -5.84 -7.47
C ARG A 41 -1.95 -6.74 -7.18
N VAL A 42 -2.25 -7.98 -6.80
CA VAL A 42 -1.29 -9.06 -6.60
C VAL A 42 -1.82 -10.32 -7.25
N LYS A 43 -1.06 -10.92 -8.18
CA LYS A 43 -1.51 -12.09 -8.97
C LYS A 43 -2.91 -11.83 -9.58
N GLU A 44 -3.08 -10.66 -10.20
CA GLU A 44 -4.32 -10.18 -10.84
C GLU A 44 -5.49 -9.86 -9.90
N ARG A 45 -5.44 -10.30 -8.64
CA ARG A 45 -6.42 -10.02 -7.59
C ARG A 45 -6.23 -8.61 -7.03
N ARG A 46 -7.33 -7.91 -6.74
CA ARG A 46 -7.28 -6.59 -6.10
C ARG A 46 -6.87 -6.72 -4.64
N MET A 47 -6.01 -5.81 -4.21
CA MET A 47 -5.73 -5.62 -2.79
C MET A 47 -6.97 -5.09 -2.06
N PRO A 48 -7.05 -5.28 -0.73
CA PRO A 48 -8.05 -4.60 0.08
C PRO A 48 -8.10 -3.09 -0.18
N ARG A 49 -9.25 -2.48 0.12
CA ARG A 49 -9.42 -1.04 -0.05
C ARG A 49 -8.36 -0.28 0.77
N ASN A 50 -7.76 0.75 0.18
CA ASN A 50 -6.67 1.53 0.75
C ASN A 50 -5.42 0.71 1.09
N THR A 51 -5.21 -0.39 0.37
CA THR A 51 -3.98 -1.17 0.44
C THR A 51 -3.31 -1.22 -0.92
N VAL A 52 -2.01 -1.00 -0.92
CA VAL A 52 -1.16 -1.07 -2.11
C VAL A 52 0.07 -1.92 -1.81
N TRP A 53 0.65 -2.43 -2.89
CA TRP A 53 1.82 -3.27 -2.83
C TRP A 53 2.92 -2.73 -3.72
N ILE A 54 4.18 -2.81 -3.29
CA ILE A 54 5.30 -2.41 -4.12
C ILE A 54 6.40 -3.46 -4.06
N LYS A 55 6.97 -3.73 -5.23
CA LYS A 55 8.24 -4.43 -5.37
C LYS A 55 9.31 -3.40 -5.65
N ARG A 56 10.28 -3.28 -4.74
CA ARG A 56 11.34 -2.28 -4.82
C ARG A 56 12.71 -2.90 -4.60
N GLY A 57 13.72 -2.32 -5.25
CA GLY A 57 15.10 -2.56 -4.87
C GLY A 57 15.46 -1.75 -3.62
N ALA A 58 16.44 -2.24 -2.87
CA ALA A 58 17.12 -1.51 -1.84
C ALA A 58 18.63 -1.70 -2.00
N GLU A 59 19.39 -0.66 -1.67
CA GLU A 59 20.85 -0.74 -1.56
C GLU A 59 21.27 -1.53 -0.32
N ASP A 60 22.51 -2.01 -0.31
CA ASP A 60 23.01 -2.88 0.77
C ASP A 60 23.05 -2.20 2.13
N HIS A 61 23.16 -0.87 2.16
CA HIS A 61 23.17 -0.09 3.39
C HIS A 61 21.76 0.28 3.89
N GLU A 62 20.72 0.07 3.09
CA GLU A 62 19.36 0.41 3.46
C GLU A 62 18.76 -0.63 4.40
N THR A 63 18.12 -0.13 5.45
CA THR A 63 17.43 -0.93 6.45
C THR A 63 15.92 -0.96 6.17
N THR A 64 15.21 -1.85 6.87
CA THR A 64 13.74 -1.87 6.85
C THR A 64 13.14 -0.52 7.28
N SER A 65 13.80 0.19 8.21
CA SER A 65 13.35 1.51 8.67
C SER A 65 13.43 2.55 7.56
N ASP A 66 14.46 2.52 6.72
CA ASP A 66 14.60 3.42 5.57
C ASP A 66 13.50 3.18 4.55
N LEU A 67 13.16 1.91 4.31
CA LEU A 67 12.05 1.54 3.44
C LEU A 67 10.69 1.97 4.01
N HIS A 68 10.49 1.87 5.33
CA HIS A 68 9.28 2.37 6.01
C HIS A 68 9.14 3.89 5.85
N LEU A 69 10.22 4.63 6.08
CA LEU A 69 10.24 6.08 5.94
C LEU A 69 9.90 6.48 4.51
N ARG A 70 10.58 5.89 3.53
CA ARG A 70 10.36 6.20 2.11
C ARG A 70 8.93 5.89 1.66
N CYS A 71 8.36 4.75 2.06
CA CYS A 71 6.95 4.45 1.77
C CYS A 71 6.00 5.51 2.36
N SER A 72 6.30 5.97 3.58
CA SER A 72 5.49 6.99 4.27
C SER A 72 5.60 8.36 3.60
N GLU A 73 6.79 8.73 3.14
CA GLU A 73 7.03 9.97 2.38
C GLU A 73 6.32 9.93 1.02
N GLU A 74 6.41 8.82 0.29
CA GLU A 74 5.72 8.65 -0.98
C GLU A 74 4.19 8.75 -0.82
N LEU A 75 3.62 8.19 0.26
CA LEU A 75 2.19 8.33 0.58
C LEU A 75 1.82 9.78 0.90
N ARG A 76 2.65 10.47 1.70
CA ARG A 76 2.45 11.90 2.00
C ARG A 76 2.48 12.73 0.73
N ASP A 77 3.44 12.48 -0.15
CA ASP A 77 3.61 13.23 -1.40
C ASP A 77 2.47 12.97 -2.39
N ALA A 78 1.99 11.73 -2.47
CA ALA A 78 0.82 11.37 -3.25
C ALA A 78 -0.43 12.09 -2.72
N ALA A 79 -0.65 12.10 -1.40
CA ALA A 79 -1.75 12.85 -0.79
C ALA A 79 -1.61 14.36 -1.03
N ALA A 80 -0.41 14.91 -0.96
CA ALA A 80 -0.15 16.31 -1.27
C ALA A 80 -0.43 16.63 -2.75
N ALA A 81 -0.13 15.72 -3.68
CA ALA A 81 -0.48 15.88 -5.09
C ALA A 81 -1.99 15.94 -5.31
N VAL A 82 -2.75 15.05 -4.68
CA VAL A 82 -4.22 15.10 -4.71
C VAL A 82 -4.74 16.39 -4.08
N ALA A 83 -4.20 16.82 -2.95
CA ALA A 83 -4.58 18.07 -2.31
C ALA A 83 -4.35 19.30 -3.21
N ARG A 84 -3.22 19.35 -3.94
CA ARG A 84 -2.92 20.41 -4.92
C ARG A 84 -3.92 20.48 -6.07
N SER A 85 -4.63 19.39 -6.37
CA SER A 85 -5.74 19.40 -7.33
C SER A 85 -7.05 19.98 -6.77
N GLY A 86 -7.05 20.49 -5.53
CA GLY A 86 -8.20 21.11 -4.88
C GLY A 86 -9.15 20.14 -4.18
N ARG A 87 -8.75 18.87 -3.99
CA ARG A 87 -9.58 17.86 -3.31
C ARG A 87 -9.25 17.80 -1.82
N VAL A 88 -10.29 17.60 -1.01
CA VAL A 88 -10.13 17.32 0.42
C VAL A 88 -9.57 15.92 0.59
N ILE A 89 -8.36 15.81 1.14
CA ILE A 89 -7.73 14.53 1.44
C ILE A 89 -6.88 14.63 2.69
N ARG A 90 -7.01 13.65 3.57
CA ARG A 90 -6.19 13.55 4.77
C ARG A 90 -5.89 12.10 5.08
N VAL A 91 -4.60 11.75 5.10
CA VAL A 91 -4.12 10.46 5.62
C VAL A 91 -4.04 10.57 7.14
N LEU A 92 -4.68 9.66 7.85
CA LEU A 92 -4.70 9.64 9.32
C LEU A 92 -3.57 8.78 9.89
N ARG A 93 -3.37 7.61 9.29
CA ARG A 93 -2.33 6.64 9.67
C ARG A 93 -2.00 5.74 8.49
N ALA A 94 -0.82 5.17 8.52
CA ALA A 94 -0.39 4.14 7.58
C ALA A 94 0.32 3.02 8.35
N TYR A 95 0.09 1.80 7.92
CA TYR A 95 0.82 0.62 8.34
C TYR A 95 1.61 0.11 7.15
N VAL A 96 2.93 0.03 7.30
CA VAL A 96 3.86 -0.47 6.30
C VAL A 96 4.46 -1.77 6.82
N GLN A 97 4.30 -2.83 6.06
CA GLN A 97 4.95 -4.11 6.28
C GLN A 97 5.96 -4.34 5.16
N VAL A 98 7.22 -4.57 5.52
CA VAL A 98 8.26 -4.96 4.57
C VAL A 98 8.56 -6.44 4.73
N ALA A 99 8.40 -7.19 3.65
CA ALA A 99 8.84 -8.58 3.53
C ALA A 99 10.17 -8.64 2.77
N GLY A 100 11.14 -9.36 3.33
CA GLY A 100 12.38 -9.71 2.66
C GLY A 100 12.17 -10.72 1.51
N GLY A 101 13.28 -11.15 0.90
CA GLY A 101 13.26 -12.16 -0.18
C GLY A 101 12.66 -13.48 0.30
N GLY A 102 11.45 -13.79 -0.17
CA GLY A 102 10.68 -14.98 0.19
C GLY A 102 9.33 -14.99 -0.52
N SER A 103 8.51 -16.02 -0.26
CA SER A 103 7.17 -16.13 -0.83
C SER A 103 6.17 -15.24 -0.09
N TYR A 104 5.36 -14.51 -0.85
CA TYR A 104 4.34 -13.58 -0.35
C TYR A 104 3.08 -13.67 -1.24
N GLY A 105 1.93 -13.21 -0.74
CA GLY A 105 0.69 -13.15 -1.53
C GLY A 105 -0.58 -13.03 -0.71
N LEU A 106 -1.72 -12.90 -1.42
CA LEU A 106 -3.05 -12.99 -0.82
C LEU A 106 -3.42 -14.45 -0.54
N ALA A 107 -4.25 -14.67 0.48
CA ALA A 107 -4.89 -15.95 0.73
C ALA A 107 -5.77 -16.36 -0.48
N PRO A 108 -5.96 -17.66 -0.73
CA PRO A 108 -6.79 -18.13 -1.84
C PRO A 108 -8.26 -17.76 -1.64
N GLU A 109 -8.99 -17.70 -2.76
CA GLU A 109 -10.45 -17.53 -2.76
C GLU A 109 -11.11 -18.67 -1.99
N GLY A 110 -12.17 -18.36 -1.23
CA GLY A 110 -12.86 -19.34 -0.39
C GLY A 110 -12.17 -19.67 0.95
N PHE A 111 -10.93 -19.23 1.18
CA PHE A 111 -10.21 -19.50 2.44
C PHE A 111 -10.97 -19.03 3.69
N PHE A 112 -11.78 -17.98 3.52
CA PHE A 112 -12.54 -17.34 4.60
C PHE A 112 -14.05 -17.67 4.56
N GLU A 113 -14.50 -18.59 3.71
CA GLU A 113 -15.91 -19.03 3.70
C GLU A 113 -16.24 -19.67 5.06
N GLY A 114 -17.19 -19.07 5.79
CA GLY A 114 -17.52 -19.44 7.17
C GLY A 114 -16.87 -18.57 8.25
N SER A 115 -16.16 -17.50 7.88
CA SER A 115 -15.71 -16.50 8.85
C SER A 115 -16.91 -15.92 9.61
N PRO A 116 -16.80 -15.72 10.94
CA PRO A 116 -17.90 -15.21 11.74
C PRO A 116 -18.37 -13.86 11.18
N LYS A 117 -19.70 -13.71 11.05
CA LYS A 117 -20.31 -12.45 10.64
C LYS A 117 -19.95 -11.36 11.67
N PRO A 118 -19.76 -10.10 11.24
CA PRO A 118 -19.68 -8.99 12.18
C PRO A 118 -20.93 -8.99 13.09
N PRO A 119 -20.79 -8.61 14.37
CA PRO A 119 -21.89 -8.66 15.34
C PRO A 119 -23.13 -7.83 14.94
N ASP A 120 -22.99 -6.91 13.99
CA ASP A 120 -24.05 -5.97 13.58
C ASP A 120 -24.73 -6.31 12.23
N GLU A 121 -24.45 -7.47 11.62
CA GLU A 121 -25.17 -7.91 10.42
C GLU A 121 -26.29 -8.92 10.76
N PRO A 122 -27.57 -8.64 10.41
CA PRO A 122 -28.65 -9.59 10.63
C PRO A 122 -28.46 -10.86 9.79
N GLY A 123 -28.87 -11.98 10.39
CA GLY A 123 -28.71 -13.36 9.92
C GLY A 123 -29.21 -13.61 8.50
#